data_AF-A0A1Q7Q9I8-F1
#
_entry.id   AF-A0A1Q7Q9I8-F1
#
_cell.length_a   1.000
_cell.length_b   1.000
_cell.length_c   1.000
_cell.angle_alpha   90.00
_cell.angle_beta   90.00
_cell.angle_gamma   90.00
#
_symmetry.space_group_name_H-M   'P 1'
#
loop_
_entity.id
_entity.type
_entity.pdbx_description
1 polymer ?
#
loop_
_entity_poly.entity_id
_entity_poly.type
_entity_poly.pdbx_seq_one_letter_code
_entity_poly.pdbx_strand_id
1 'polypeptide(L)'
;MIVVVAVVAITCSNSPASPASGARLGSPSPSGGPTADTKAADLRVRLDLLLGEHVILITKASLAAAANRADEYKGYATLLTINGTDLTSVMSAALGASAADRFDQIWSAQNNYFVDYTVGIVSHNADKSNGAVSGLINGFVPQFAKFMNSLTSIPLDPITQLLTQQVLDTKAIIDDQAALNNARMFADLHMAFAQSARVGDALAAAIARKFPDKFPGDPASKQVDFRVSLDNLLQEHSYLATMTTSAIAAGRSTEQAAARNALAANANLLGTLFSNVFGAAVGTRFDQVWGARDAELVVYAGNADATTRQGALDSLSGAFVSQFAGLVHESTDVGEEQLSSAARAQVTDTIHVIDEQRAKSATNLAADDHTAAAAMNPIGDLIATATVAKLPGKFAPG
;
A
#
# COMPACT_ATOMS: atom_id res chain seq x y z
N MET A 1 34.96 3.80 11.64
CA MET A 1 34.82 2.49 12.31
C MET A 1 33.34 2.11 12.18
N ILE A 2 33.01 1.28 11.19
CA ILE A 2 31.63 0.91 10.87
C ILE A 2 31.30 -0.28 11.78
N VAL A 3 30.34 -0.10 12.69
CA VAL A 3 29.85 -1.20 13.53
C VAL A 3 28.98 -2.08 12.63
N VAL A 4 29.48 -3.28 12.34
CA VAL A 4 28.71 -4.34 11.68
C VAL A 4 27.62 -4.76 12.66
N VAL A 5 26.39 -4.33 12.42
CA VAL A 5 25.23 -4.82 13.17
C VAL A 5 24.96 -6.24 12.70
N ALA A 6 25.27 -7.22 13.54
CA ALA A 6 24.87 -8.60 13.34
C ALA A 6 23.34 -8.68 13.39
N VAL A 7 22.72 -8.94 12.24
CA VAL A 7 21.29 -9.25 12.14
C VAL A 7 21.07 -10.62 12.78
N VAL A 8 20.59 -10.63 14.03
CA VAL A 8 20.18 -11.86 14.72
C VAL A 8 18.77 -12.21 14.26
N ALA A 9 18.60 -13.40 13.71
CA ALA A 9 17.28 -14.00 13.50
C ALA A 9 16.64 -14.26 14.87
N ILE A 10 15.65 -13.46 15.24
CA ILE A 10 14.91 -13.64 16.49
C ILE A 10 13.53 -14.18 16.17
N THR A 11 13.35 -15.48 16.41
CA THR A 11 12.03 -16.10 16.54
C THR A 11 11.49 -15.78 17.93
N CYS A 12 10.55 -14.85 18.04
CA CYS A 12 9.77 -14.65 19.25
C CYS A 12 8.28 -14.60 18.92
N SER A 13 7.60 -15.69 19.22
CA SER A 13 6.15 -15.79 19.29
C SER A 13 5.65 -14.96 20.47
N ASN A 14 4.85 -13.93 20.18
CA ASN A 14 3.85 -13.37 21.09
C ASN A 14 2.89 -12.53 20.25
N SER A 15 1.64 -12.97 20.15
CA SER A 15 0.57 -12.27 19.44
C SER A 15 0.06 -11.09 20.26
N PRO A 16 0.07 -9.86 19.71
CA PRO A 16 -1.04 -8.95 19.89
C PRO A 16 -2.09 -9.24 18.81
N ALA A 17 -3.38 -9.10 19.16
CA ALA A 17 -4.43 -9.07 18.16
C ALA A 17 -4.23 -7.81 17.29
N SER A 18 -3.82 -7.99 16.04
CA SER A 18 -3.75 -6.90 15.05
C SER A 18 -5.06 -6.81 14.26
N PRO A 19 -5.69 -5.63 14.20
CA PRO A 19 -6.74 -5.35 13.22
C PRO A 19 -6.10 -4.60 12.03
N ALA A 20 -5.81 -5.26 10.91
CA ALA A 20 -5.34 -4.53 9.71
C ALA A 20 -5.47 -5.34 8.41
N SER A 21 -6.71 -5.45 7.99
CA SER A 21 -7.17 -5.53 6.60
C SER A 21 -8.63 -5.84 6.81
N GLY A 22 -9.44 -4.79 7.02
CA GLY A 22 -10.86 -4.95 7.30
C GLY A 22 -11.52 -5.73 6.16
N ALA A 23 -11.63 -7.04 6.32
CA ALA A 23 -12.65 -7.79 5.62
C ALA A 23 -13.97 -7.12 6.01
N ARG A 24 -14.70 -6.58 5.03
CA ARG A 24 -15.99 -5.96 5.28
C ARG A 24 -16.82 -6.87 6.17
N LEU A 25 -17.27 -6.34 7.30
CA LEU A 25 -18.22 -7.01 8.18
C LEU A 25 -19.53 -7.18 7.40
N GLY A 26 -19.73 -8.36 6.80
CA GLY A 26 -20.99 -8.84 6.27
C GLY A 26 -21.53 -8.10 5.05
N SER A 27 -21.55 -8.76 3.89
CA SER A 27 -22.38 -8.35 2.76
C SER A 27 -23.87 -8.42 3.16
N PRO A 28 -24.71 -7.42 2.86
CA PRO A 28 -26.15 -7.63 2.80
C PRO A 28 -26.45 -8.68 1.71
N SER A 29 -27.55 -9.41 1.87
CA SER A 29 -28.03 -10.36 0.86
C SER A 29 -28.13 -9.70 -0.53
N PRO A 30 -27.89 -10.44 -1.62
CA PRO A 30 -27.83 -9.87 -2.97
C PRO A 30 -29.20 -9.33 -3.38
N SER A 31 -29.35 -8.02 -3.40
CA SER A 31 -30.34 -7.35 -4.26
C SER A 31 -29.72 -7.25 -5.65
N GLY A 32 -30.44 -7.74 -6.67
CA GLY A 32 -29.94 -8.02 -8.02
C GLY A 32 -29.56 -6.82 -8.88
N GLY A 33 -28.64 -5.99 -8.43
CA GLY A 33 -27.92 -4.98 -9.22
C GLY A 33 -26.42 -5.31 -9.36
N PRO A 34 -25.70 -4.67 -10.28
CA PRO A 34 -24.25 -4.79 -10.36
C PRO A 34 -23.60 -4.21 -9.09
N THR A 35 -22.79 -5.00 -8.39
CA THR A 35 -22.08 -4.57 -7.17
C THR A 35 -20.56 -4.69 -7.38
N ALA A 36 -19.80 -3.78 -6.77
CA ALA A 36 -18.33 -3.93 -6.61
C ALA A 36 -17.97 -4.83 -5.41
N ASP A 37 -18.98 -5.39 -4.74
CA ASP A 37 -18.89 -6.09 -3.47
C ASP A 37 -19.12 -7.59 -3.69
N THR A 38 -18.35 -8.14 -4.62
CA THR A 38 -18.33 -9.57 -4.90
C THR A 38 -17.11 -10.21 -4.25
N LYS A 39 -17.17 -11.51 -3.95
CA LYS A 39 -16.00 -12.20 -3.37
C LYS A 39 -14.79 -12.18 -4.32
N ALA A 40 -15.01 -12.19 -5.63
CA ALA A 40 -13.94 -12.02 -6.61
C ALA A 40 -13.32 -10.61 -6.54
N ALA A 41 -14.15 -9.57 -6.37
CA ALA A 41 -13.69 -8.20 -6.18
C ALA A 41 -12.88 -8.04 -4.88
N ASP A 42 -13.40 -8.56 -3.76
CA ASP A 42 -12.71 -8.51 -2.47
C ASP A 42 -11.37 -9.25 -2.51
N LEU A 43 -11.31 -10.38 -3.22
CA LEU A 43 -10.05 -11.11 -3.44
C LEU A 43 -9.03 -10.24 -4.18
N ARG A 44 -9.45 -9.57 -5.25
CA ARG A 44 -8.57 -8.70 -6.06
C ARG A 44 -8.07 -7.52 -5.23
N VAL A 45 -8.98 -6.75 -4.63
CA VAL A 45 -8.63 -5.59 -3.78
C VAL A 45 -7.65 -6.00 -2.67
N ARG A 46 -7.93 -7.13 -2.00
CA ARG A 46 -7.06 -7.58 -0.89
C ARG A 46 -5.69 -8.03 -1.37
N LEU A 47 -5.58 -8.72 -2.51
CA LEU A 47 -4.28 -9.11 -3.06
C LEU A 47 -3.48 -7.88 -3.48
N ASP A 48 -4.10 -6.93 -4.18
CA ASP A 48 -3.44 -5.72 -4.65
C ASP A 48 -2.92 -4.86 -3.49
N LEU A 49 -3.74 -4.60 -2.48
CA LEU A 49 -3.34 -3.83 -1.30
C LEU A 49 -2.21 -4.48 -0.51
N LEU A 50 -2.24 -5.81 -0.33
CA LEU A 50 -1.18 -6.53 0.38
C LEU A 50 0.12 -6.58 -0.43
N LEU A 51 0.05 -6.75 -1.74
CA LEU A 51 1.21 -6.78 -2.62
C LEU A 51 1.83 -5.38 -2.78
N GLY A 52 1.01 -4.33 -2.85
CA GLY A 52 1.46 -2.93 -2.86
C GLY A 52 2.15 -2.56 -1.56
N GLU A 53 1.51 -2.86 -0.43
CA GLU A 53 2.11 -2.68 0.89
C GLU A 53 3.43 -3.44 1.04
N HIS A 54 3.53 -4.67 0.52
CA HIS A 54 4.77 -5.43 0.55
C HIS A 54 5.97 -4.65 -0.02
N VAL A 55 5.77 -3.98 -1.17
CA VAL A 55 6.78 -3.13 -1.80
C VAL A 55 7.12 -1.93 -0.92
N ILE A 56 6.12 -1.27 -0.32
CA ILE A 56 6.33 -0.17 0.62
C ILE A 56 7.16 -0.63 1.82
N LEU A 57 6.83 -1.78 2.41
CA LEU A 57 7.50 -2.30 3.59
C LEU A 57 8.96 -2.66 3.30
N ILE A 58 9.25 -3.27 2.15
CA ILE A 58 10.63 -3.47 1.69
C ILE A 58 11.34 -2.13 1.56
N THR A 59 10.72 -1.16 0.88
CA THR A 59 11.29 0.18 0.65
C THR A 59 11.62 0.89 1.96
N LYS A 60 10.71 0.89 2.93
CA LYS A 60 10.89 1.56 4.22
C LYS A 60 11.91 0.83 5.09
N ALA A 61 11.91 -0.51 5.09
CA ALA A 61 12.92 -1.30 5.78
C ALA A 61 14.32 -1.06 5.17
N SER A 62 14.48 -1.15 3.85
CA SER A 62 15.78 -0.96 3.20
C SER A 62 16.32 0.47 3.37
N LEU A 63 15.44 1.48 3.34
CA LEU A 63 15.81 2.87 3.64
C LEU A 63 16.26 3.03 5.10
N ALA A 64 15.57 2.41 6.05
CA ALA A 64 15.96 2.43 7.45
C ALA A 64 17.32 1.73 7.68
N ALA A 65 17.55 0.60 7.01
CA ALA A 65 18.83 -0.12 7.06
C ALA A 65 19.98 0.72 6.48
N ALA A 66 19.81 1.31 5.28
CA ALA A 66 20.82 2.16 4.65
C ALA A 66 21.15 3.41 5.47
N ALA A 67 20.17 3.94 6.21
CA ALA A 67 20.33 5.08 7.09
C ALA A 67 20.78 4.72 8.52
N ASN A 68 21.08 3.45 8.81
CA ASN A 68 21.46 2.95 10.15
C ASN A 68 20.43 3.26 11.25
N ARG A 69 19.13 3.14 10.92
CA ARG A 69 17.99 3.37 11.83
C ARG A 69 17.43 2.03 12.29
N ALA A 70 18.14 1.39 13.23
CA ALA A 70 17.91 -0.01 13.61
C ALA A 70 16.49 -0.30 14.14
N ASP A 71 15.94 0.58 14.98
CA ASP A 71 14.60 0.39 15.53
C ASP A 71 13.50 0.52 14.46
N GLU A 72 13.63 1.51 13.56
CA GLU A 72 12.73 1.64 12.41
C GLU A 72 12.82 0.43 11.49
N TYR A 73 14.04 -0.05 11.20
CA TYR A 73 14.26 -1.26 10.41
C TYR A 73 13.55 -2.46 11.04
N LYS A 74 13.70 -2.64 12.36
CA LYS A 74 13.03 -3.72 13.09
C LYS A 74 11.51 -3.63 13.00
N GLY A 75 10.95 -2.42 13.11
CA GLY A 75 9.51 -2.17 12.95
C GLY A 75 9.01 -2.60 11.57
N TYR A 76 9.60 -2.09 10.49
CA TYR A 76 9.17 -2.43 9.13
C TYR A 76 9.47 -3.87 8.73
N ALA A 77 10.56 -4.48 9.23
CA ALA A 77 10.82 -5.91 9.03
C ALA A 77 9.78 -6.80 9.74
N THR A 78 9.28 -6.36 10.91
CA THR A 78 8.17 -7.04 11.60
C THR A 78 6.89 -6.97 10.76
N LEU A 79 6.57 -5.79 10.21
CA LEU A 79 5.43 -5.64 9.31
C LEU A 79 5.58 -6.47 8.03
N LEU A 80 6.77 -6.59 7.47
CA LEU A 80 7.01 -7.44 6.29
C LEU A 80 6.62 -8.91 6.56
N THR A 81 6.85 -9.38 7.79
CA THR A 81 6.44 -10.72 8.24
C THR A 81 4.93 -10.81 8.44
N ILE A 82 4.30 -9.77 9.00
CA ILE A 82 2.84 -9.69 9.17
C ILE A 82 2.13 -9.69 7.82
N ASN A 83 2.57 -8.85 6.88
CA ASN A 83 2.06 -8.79 5.52
C ASN A 83 2.19 -10.14 4.79
N GLY A 84 3.32 -10.85 4.96
CA GLY A 84 3.48 -12.22 4.47
C GLY A 84 2.46 -13.20 5.07
N THR A 85 2.18 -13.10 6.37
CA THR A 85 1.15 -13.88 7.06
C THR A 85 -0.25 -13.57 6.51
N ASP A 86 -0.55 -12.30 6.24
CA ASP A 86 -1.83 -11.88 5.67
C ASP A 86 -2.04 -12.38 4.24
N LEU A 87 -0.99 -12.38 3.41
CA LEU A 87 -1.00 -13.01 2.09
C LEU A 87 -1.21 -14.53 2.19
N THR A 88 -0.50 -15.20 3.11
CA THR A 88 -0.72 -16.64 3.39
C THR A 88 -2.16 -16.91 3.83
N SER A 89 -2.78 -16.02 4.59
CA SER A 89 -4.20 -16.10 4.98
C SER A 89 -5.14 -15.96 3.77
N VAL A 90 -4.88 -15.04 2.83
CA VAL A 90 -5.62 -14.98 1.55
C VAL A 90 -5.52 -16.31 0.81
N MET A 91 -4.31 -16.86 0.70
CA MET A 91 -4.07 -18.12 -0.02
C MET A 91 -4.73 -19.31 0.67
N SER A 92 -4.78 -19.34 2.01
CA SER A 92 -5.48 -20.35 2.78
C SER A 92 -6.99 -20.35 2.50
N ALA A 93 -7.60 -19.16 2.51
CA ALA A 93 -9.03 -19.01 2.19
C ALA A 93 -9.35 -19.45 0.75
N ALA A 94 -8.46 -19.15 -0.21
CA ALA A 94 -8.65 -19.50 -1.61
C ALA A 94 -8.36 -20.97 -1.95
N LEU A 95 -7.17 -21.43 -1.58
CA LEU A 95 -6.53 -22.64 -2.09
C LEU A 95 -6.42 -23.76 -1.03
N GLY A 96 -6.72 -23.45 0.23
CA GLY A 96 -6.67 -24.38 1.36
C GLY A 96 -5.33 -24.37 2.10
N ALA A 97 -5.32 -24.93 3.31
CA ALA A 97 -4.20 -24.85 4.25
C ALA A 97 -2.87 -25.37 3.69
N SER A 98 -2.85 -26.55 3.07
CA SER A 98 -1.60 -27.13 2.53
C SER A 98 -1.00 -26.29 1.40
N ALA A 99 -1.83 -25.61 0.60
CA ALA A 99 -1.34 -24.68 -0.40
C ALA A 99 -0.80 -23.40 0.26
N ALA A 100 -1.47 -22.91 1.31
CA ALA A 100 -0.99 -21.76 2.08
C ALA A 100 0.37 -22.02 2.73
N ASP A 101 0.58 -23.19 3.34
CA ASP A 101 1.89 -23.55 3.93
C ASP A 101 3.01 -23.56 2.89
N ARG A 102 2.70 -24.04 1.67
CA ARG A 102 3.67 -24.03 0.57
C ARG A 102 3.92 -22.62 0.04
N PHE A 103 2.88 -21.80 -0.05
CA PHE A 103 2.99 -20.39 -0.41
C PHE A 103 3.88 -19.65 0.59
N ASP A 104 3.64 -19.82 1.89
CA ASP A 104 4.38 -19.17 2.97
C ASP A 104 5.88 -19.45 2.90
N GLN A 105 6.26 -20.71 2.62
CA GLN A 105 7.65 -21.10 2.42
C GLN A 105 8.30 -20.39 1.22
N ILE A 106 7.58 -20.31 0.08
CA ILE A 106 8.08 -19.66 -1.13
C ILE A 106 8.20 -18.15 -0.92
N TRP A 107 7.19 -17.54 -0.29
CA TRP A 107 7.13 -16.10 -0.03
C TRP A 107 8.19 -15.67 1.00
N SER A 108 8.35 -16.42 2.10
CA SER A 108 9.39 -16.16 3.09
C SER A 108 10.80 -16.23 2.49
N ALA A 109 11.04 -17.12 1.53
CA ALA A 109 12.31 -17.17 0.81
C ALA A 109 12.59 -15.90 -0.01
N GLN A 110 11.56 -15.33 -0.67
CA GLN A 110 11.66 -14.05 -1.37
C GLN A 110 12.05 -12.92 -0.40
N ASN A 111 11.38 -12.82 0.75
CA ASN A 111 11.65 -11.81 1.77
C ASN A 111 13.11 -11.89 2.23
N ASN A 112 13.60 -13.11 2.50
CA ASN A 112 14.98 -13.34 2.88
C ASN A 112 15.96 -12.87 1.80
N TYR A 113 15.67 -13.12 0.52
CA TYR A 113 16.52 -12.62 -0.55
C TYR A 113 16.51 -11.10 -0.67
N PHE A 114 15.38 -10.41 -0.51
CA PHE A 114 15.37 -8.94 -0.49
C PHE A 114 16.15 -8.38 0.70
N VAL A 115 16.00 -8.97 1.89
CA VAL A 115 16.80 -8.61 3.07
C VAL A 115 18.28 -8.84 2.81
N ASP A 116 18.66 -9.99 2.26
CA ASP A 116 20.05 -10.29 1.92
C ASP A 116 20.60 -9.36 0.85
N TYR A 117 19.77 -8.94 -0.11
CA TYR A 117 20.14 -7.96 -1.12
C TYR A 117 20.43 -6.61 -0.46
N THR A 118 19.51 -6.09 0.36
CA THR A 118 19.70 -4.85 1.13
C THR A 118 20.98 -4.92 1.97
N VAL A 119 21.19 -6.00 2.72
CA VAL A 119 22.41 -6.19 3.53
C VAL A 119 23.65 -6.23 2.65
N GLY A 120 23.63 -6.93 1.52
CA GLY A 120 24.73 -6.99 0.56
C GLY A 120 25.09 -5.61 0.03
N ILE A 121 24.10 -4.80 -0.33
CA ILE A 121 24.27 -3.43 -0.81
C ILE A 121 24.86 -2.54 0.29
N VAL A 122 24.26 -2.51 1.49
CA VAL A 122 24.69 -1.64 2.61
C VAL A 122 26.08 -2.03 3.14
N SER A 123 26.43 -3.32 3.11
CA SER A 123 27.74 -3.83 3.55
C SER A 123 28.80 -3.87 2.44
N HIS A 124 28.47 -3.41 1.22
CA HIS A 124 29.34 -3.51 0.04
C HIS A 124 29.83 -4.93 -0.26
N ASN A 125 29.00 -5.95 0.02
CA ASN A 125 29.28 -7.35 -0.24
C ASN A 125 28.60 -7.79 -1.55
N ALA A 126 29.36 -7.73 -2.64
CA ALA A 126 28.89 -8.08 -3.98
C ALA A 126 28.47 -9.55 -4.11
N ASP A 127 29.17 -10.49 -3.45
CA ASP A 127 28.81 -11.91 -3.50
C ASP A 127 27.44 -12.15 -2.87
N LYS A 128 27.15 -11.45 -1.76
CA LYS A 128 25.86 -11.53 -1.08
C LYS A 128 24.73 -10.92 -1.91
N SER A 129 24.93 -9.71 -2.46
CA SER A 129 23.90 -9.08 -3.30
C SER A 129 23.67 -9.85 -4.61
N ASN A 130 24.71 -10.33 -5.27
CA ASN A 130 24.59 -11.16 -6.47
C ASN A 130 23.90 -12.50 -6.18
N GLY A 131 24.25 -13.14 -5.06
CA GLY A 131 23.60 -14.37 -4.60
C GLY A 131 22.11 -14.18 -4.34
N ALA A 132 21.73 -13.08 -3.70
CA ALA A 132 20.34 -12.71 -3.45
C ALA A 132 19.55 -12.49 -4.75
N VAL A 133 20.10 -11.74 -5.70
CA VAL A 133 19.45 -11.52 -7.02
C VAL A 133 19.28 -12.85 -7.77
N SER A 134 20.29 -13.70 -7.77
CA SER A 134 20.19 -15.04 -8.37
C SER A 134 19.11 -15.89 -7.68
N GLY A 135 19.02 -15.82 -6.35
CA GLY A 135 17.97 -16.47 -5.57
C GLY A 135 16.56 -16.01 -5.93
N LEU A 136 16.36 -14.70 -6.11
CA LEU A 136 15.08 -14.13 -6.55
C LEU A 136 14.70 -14.60 -7.95
N ILE A 137 15.61 -14.44 -8.92
CA ILE A 137 15.32 -14.66 -10.36
C ILE A 137 15.30 -16.15 -10.71
N ASN A 138 16.28 -16.93 -10.23
CA ASN A 138 16.44 -18.34 -10.60
C ASN A 138 15.81 -19.29 -9.58
N GLY A 139 15.51 -18.82 -8.36
CA GLY A 139 14.89 -19.60 -7.29
C GLY A 139 13.41 -19.26 -7.12
N PHE A 140 13.11 -18.09 -6.56
CA PHE A 140 11.76 -17.67 -6.19
C PHE A 140 10.81 -17.61 -7.39
N VAL A 141 11.13 -16.82 -8.43
CA VAL A 141 10.25 -16.58 -9.59
C VAL A 141 9.75 -17.90 -10.22
N PRO A 142 10.62 -18.84 -10.66
CA PRO A 142 10.16 -20.06 -11.29
C PRO A 142 9.42 -21.00 -10.33
N GLN A 143 9.77 -21.01 -9.03
CA GLN A 143 9.05 -21.82 -8.04
C GLN A 143 7.64 -21.30 -7.81
N PHE A 144 7.49 -19.98 -7.63
CA PHE A 144 6.20 -19.34 -7.44
C PHE A 144 5.31 -19.52 -8.68
N ALA A 145 5.84 -19.24 -9.88
CA ALA A 145 5.11 -19.40 -11.14
C ALA A 145 4.57 -20.83 -11.33
N LYS A 146 5.41 -21.85 -11.13
CA LYS A 146 5.02 -23.27 -11.21
C LYS A 146 3.99 -23.64 -10.15
N PHE A 147 4.18 -23.16 -8.92
CA PHE A 147 3.25 -23.40 -7.82
C PHE A 147 1.86 -22.85 -8.15
N MET A 148 1.76 -21.58 -8.53
CA MET A 148 0.48 -20.96 -8.88
C MET A 148 -0.15 -21.56 -10.13
N ASN A 149 0.64 -21.92 -11.15
CA ASN A 149 0.14 -22.63 -12.33
C ASN A 149 -0.51 -23.97 -11.97
N SER A 150 0.11 -24.75 -11.07
CA SER A 150 -0.41 -26.06 -10.68
C SER A 150 -1.78 -25.98 -9.98
N LEU A 151 -2.05 -24.88 -9.26
CA LEU A 151 -3.29 -24.70 -8.49
C LEU A 151 -4.39 -23.99 -9.28
N THR A 152 -4.02 -23.00 -10.09
CA THR A 152 -4.98 -22.07 -10.73
C THR A 152 -5.01 -22.18 -12.25
N SER A 153 -4.06 -22.92 -12.85
CA SER A 153 -3.85 -22.93 -14.30
C SER A 153 -3.58 -21.52 -14.87
N ILE A 154 -2.98 -20.63 -14.08
CA ILE A 154 -2.44 -19.36 -14.58
C ILE A 154 -1.30 -19.64 -15.58
N PRO A 155 -1.26 -19.01 -16.77
CA PRO A 155 -0.21 -19.26 -17.76
C PRO A 155 1.20 -18.98 -17.20
N LEU A 156 2.14 -19.91 -17.41
CA LEU A 156 3.50 -19.84 -16.84
C LEU A 156 4.31 -18.65 -17.34
N ASP A 157 4.35 -18.41 -18.65
CA ASP A 157 5.21 -17.37 -19.21
C ASP A 157 4.77 -15.96 -18.76
N PRO A 158 3.48 -15.58 -18.83
CA PRO A 158 3.02 -14.29 -18.34
C PRO A 158 3.28 -14.07 -16.84
N ILE A 159 2.97 -15.05 -15.97
CA ILE A 159 3.20 -14.87 -14.52
C ILE A 159 4.69 -14.80 -14.18
N THR A 160 5.53 -15.57 -14.90
CA THR A 160 7.00 -15.50 -14.76
C THR A 160 7.50 -14.10 -15.12
N GLN A 161 7.06 -13.54 -16.25
CA GLN A 161 7.46 -12.20 -16.68
C GLN A 161 7.00 -11.11 -15.70
N LEU A 162 5.76 -11.18 -15.21
CA LEU A 162 5.23 -10.23 -14.23
C LEU A 162 6.06 -10.23 -12.93
N LEU A 163 6.40 -11.42 -12.43
CA LEU A 163 7.19 -11.58 -11.20
C LEU A 163 8.65 -11.21 -11.39
N THR A 164 9.25 -11.52 -12.55
CA THR A 164 10.60 -11.05 -12.89
C THR A 164 10.65 -9.53 -12.88
N GLN A 165 9.67 -8.86 -13.52
CA GLN A 165 9.62 -7.41 -13.53
C GLN A 165 9.44 -6.84 -12.11
N GLN A 166 8.54 -7.41 -11.31
CA GLN A 166 8.36 -7.01 -9.91
C GLN A 166 9.67 -7.08 -9.11
N VAL A 167 10.41 -8.17 -9.24
CA VAL A 167 11.71 -8.34 -8.56
C VAL A 167 12.70 -7.27 -9.00
N LEU A 168 12.76 -6.95 -10.29
CA LEU A 168 13.67 -5.95 -10.83
C LEU A 168 13.28 -4.53 -10.40
N ASP A 169 12.00 -4.20 -10.37
CA ASP A 169 11.51 -2.88 -9.93
C ASP A 169 11.80 -2.69 -8.44
N THR A 170 11.50 -3.69 -7.60
CA THR A 170 11.83 -3.63 -6.15
C THR A 170 13.34 -3.54 -5.90
N LYS A 171 14.15 -4.23 -6.71
CA LYS A 171 15.61 -4.11 -6.65
C LYS A 171 16.09 -2.70 -7.00
N ALA A 172 15.51 -2.07 -8.01
CA ALA A 172 15.89 -0.74 -8.47
C ALA A 172 15.69 0.33 -7.38
N ILE A 173 14.61 0.22 -6.61
CA ILE A 173 14.38 1.06 -5.42
C ILE A 173 15.57 0.98 -4.46
N ILE A 174 16.01 -0.24 -4.11
CA ILE A 174 17.11 -0.45 -3.15
C ILE A 174 18.43 0.11 -3.70
N ASP A 175 18.65 -0.03 -5.01
CA ASP A 175 19.82 0.52 -5.69
C ASP A 175 19.83 2.06 -5.64
N ASP A 176 18.69 2.69 -5.92
CA ASP A 176 18.57 4.15 -5.86
C ASP A 176 18.69 4.70 -4.44
N GLN A 177 18.20 3.96 -3.43
CA GLN A 177 18.43 4.31 -2.03
C GLN A 177 19.92 4.30 -1.69
N ALA A 178 20.65 3.27 -2.10
CA ALA A 178 22.10 3.18 -1.88
C ALA A 178 22.88 4.26 -2.66
N ALA A 179 22.39 4.64 -3.83
CA ALA A 179 22.93 5.73 -4.64
C ALA A 179 22.49 7.13 -4.15
N LEU A 180 21.64 7.21 -3.11
CA LEU A 180 21.02 8.45 -2.62
C LEU A 180 20.24 9.23 -3.70
N ASN A 181 19.74 8.52 -4.71
CA ASN A 181 19.00 9.09 -5.83
C ASN A 181 17.50 9.15 -5.52
N ASN A 182 17.13 10.06 -4.62
CA ASN A 182 15.74 10.15 -4.12
C ASN A 182 14.71 10.32 -5.24
N ALA A 183 15.02 11.08 -6.30
CA ALA A 183 14.09 11.31 -7.40
C ALA A 183 13.77 10.01 -8.15
N ARG A 184 14.77 9.18 -8.45
CA ARG A 184 14.51 7.88 -9.07
C ARG A 184 13.92 6.87 -8.09
N MET A 185 14.37 6.85 -6.84
CA MET A 185 13.82 5.98 -5.81
C MET A 185 12.28 6.09 -5.71
N PHE A 186 11.74 7.32 -5.68
CA PHE A 186 10.29 7.51 -5.63
C PHE A 186 9.58 7.18 -6.96
N ALA A 187 10.24 7.37 -8.11
CA ALA A 187 9.69 6.96 -9.40
C ALA A 187 9.61 5.43 -9.51
N ASP A 188 10.70 4.74 -9.11
CA ASP A 188 10.78 3.29 -9.10
C ASP A 188 9.87 2.69 -8.01
N LEU A 189 9.65 3.39 -6.90
CA LEU A 189 8.65 3.02 -5.88
C LEU A 189 7.26 2.96 -6.49
N HIS A 190 6.83 4.01 -7.20
CA HIS A 190 5.54 4.04 -7.85
C HIS A 190 5.42 2.94 -8.92
N MET A 191 6.46 2.72 -9.72
CA MET A 191 6.49 1.65 -10.72
C MET A 191 6.37 0.26 -10.08
N ALA A 192 7.13 -0.03 -9.03
CA ALA A 192 7.08 -1.31 -8.34
C ALA A 192 5.74 -1.53 -7.62
N PHE A 193 5.15 -0.48 -7.07
CA PHE A 193 3.81 -0.52 -6.47
C PHE A 193 2.76 -0.86 -7.53
N ALA A 194 2.76 -0.16 -8.67
CA ALA A 194 1.85 -0.44 -9.78
C ALA A 194 2.06 -1.85 -10.38
N GLN A 195 3.32 -2.31 -10.48
CA GLN A 195 3.63 -3.67 -10.93
C GLN A 195 3.09 -4.74 -9.97
N SER A 196 3.03 -4.45 -8.67
CA SER A 196 2.54 -5.39 -7.67
C SER A 196 1.03 -5.59 -7.76
N ALA A 197 0.28 -4.52 -8.06
CA ALA A 197 -1.13 -4.59 -8.38
C ALA A 197 -1.38 -5.44 -9.64
N ARG A 198 -0.54 -5.33 -10.69
CA ARG A 198 -0.65 -6.20 -11.88
C ARG A 198 -0.42 -7.68 -11.58
N VAL A 199 0.43 -7.99 -10.61
CA VAL A 199 0.58 -9.37 -10.11
C VAL A 199 -0.69 -9.80 -9.38
N GLY A 200 -1.22 -8.96 -8.49
CA GLY A 200 -2.48 -9.20 -7.77
C GLY A 200 -3.66 -9.44 -8.70
N ASP A 201 -3.85 -8.58 -9.70
CA ASP A 201 -4.83 -8.71 -10.79
C ASP A 201 -4.77 -10.10 -11.46
N ALA A 202 -3.57 -10.52 -11.87
CA ALA A 202 -3.38 -11.78 -12.56
C ALA A 202 -3.70 -12.99 -11.67
N LEU A 203 -3.30 -12.92 -10.39
CA LEU A 203 -3.57 -13.97 -9.40
C LEU A 203 -5.07 -14.04 -9.06
N ALA A 204 -5.70 -12.91 -8.76
CA ALA A 204 -7.11 -12.82 -8.41
C ALA A 204 -7.99 -13.35 -9.55
N ALA A 205 -7.73 -12.93 -10.79
CA ALA A 205 -8.46 -13.41 -11.96
C ALA A 205 -8.28 -14.92 -12.18
N ALA A 206 -7.06 -15.45 -12.02
CA ALA A 206 -6.82 -16.89 -12.17
C ALA A 206 -7.49 -17.72 -11.07
N ILE A 207 -7.45 -17.26 -9.81
CA ILE A 207 -8.09 -17.91 -8.67
C ILE A 207 -9.62 -17.89 -8.84
N ALA A 208 -10.22 -16.72 -9.14
CA ALA A 208 -11.66 -16.59 -9.30
C ALA A 208 -12.18 -17.47 -10.45
N ARG A 209 -11.48 -17.49 -11.58
CA ARG A 209 -11.81 -18.38 -12.72
C ARG A 209 -11.71 -19.86 -12.38
N LYS A 210 -10.73 -20.24 -11.55
CA LYS A 210 -10.55 -21.64 -11.13
C LYS A 210 -11.60 -22.08 -10.10
N PHE A 211 -12.03 -21.17 -9.23
CA PHE A 211 -12.94 -21.44 -8.13
C PHE A 211 -14.14 -20.48 -8.12
N PRO A 212 -14.97 -20.47 -9.19
CA PRO A 212 -16.07 -19.52 -9.34
C PRO A 212 -17.13 -19.65 -8.24
N ASP A 213 -17.33 -20.86 -7.69
CA ASP A 213 -18.27 -21.09 -6.58
C ASP A 213 -17.79 -20.44 -5.27
N LYS A 214 -16.48 -20.35 -5.06
CA LYS A 214 -15.88 -19.69 -3.88
C LYS A 214 -15.79 -18.18 -4.06
N PHE A 215 -15.50 -17.75 -5.29
CA PHE A 215 -15.28 -16.36 -5.66
C PHE A 215 -16.23 -15.96 -6.81
N PRO A 216 -17.54 -15.86 -6.54
CA PRO A 216 -18.50 -15.36 -7.52
C PRO A 216 -18.21 -13.88 -7.82
N GLY A 217 -18.57 -13.46 -9.03
CA GLY A 217 -18.38 -12.11 -9.54
C GLY A 217 -17.29 -12.03 -10.61
N ASP A 218 -17.27 -10.91 -11.33
CA ASP A 218 -16.24 -10.60 -12.31
C ASP A 218 -15.20 -9.65 -11.68
N PRO A 219 -13.98 -10.13 -11.36
CA PRO A 219 -12.94 -9.29 -10.80
C PRO A 219 -12.40 -8.26 -11.80
N ALA A 220 -12.69 -8.39 -13.10
CA ALA A 220 -12.26 -7.47 -14.15
C ALA A 220 -13.36 -6.49 -14.58
N SER A 221 -14.47 -6.40 -13.83
CA SER A 221 -15.54 -5.47 -14.12
C SER A 221 -15.14 -4.02 -13.80
N LYS A 222 -15.68 -3.06 -14.56
CA LYS A 222 -15.33 -1.63 -14.43
C LYS A 222 -15.57 -1.07 -13.02
N GLN A 223 -16.60 -1.55 -12.33
CA GLN A 223 -16.85 -1.14 -10.94
C GLN A 223 -15.76 -1.64 -9.98
N VAL A 224 -15.20 -2.83 -10.23
CA VAL A 224 -14.08 -3.38 -9.45
C VAL A 224 -12.78 -2.65 -9.81
N ASP A 225 -12.55 -2.32 -11.08
CA ASP A 225 -11.40 -1.50 -11.50
C ASP A 225 -11.38 -0.15 -10.80
N PHE A 226 -12.54 0.52 -10.67
CA PHE A 226 -12.64 1.79 -9.95
C PHE A 226 -12.29 1.63 -8.47
N ARG A 227 -12.85 0.61 -7.80
CA ARG A 227 -12.56 0.33 -6.39
C ARG A 227 -11.08 0.04 -6.16
N VAL A 228 -10.51 -0.89 -6.93
CA VAL A 228 -9.10 -1.27 -6.84
C VAL A 228 -8.19 -0.07 -7.09
N SER A 229 -8.48 0.74 -8.11
CA SER A 229 -7.69 1.95 -8.41
C SER A 229 -7.75 2.96 -7.28
N LEU A 230 -8.94 3.19 -6.71
CA LEU A 230 -9.11 4.11 -5.59
C LEU A 230 -8.34 3.63 -4.35
N ASP A 231 -8.52 2.37 -3.96
CA ASP A 231 -7.90 1.80 -2.76
C ASP A 231 -6.37 1.78 -2.88
N ASN A 232 -5.83 1.35 -4.02
CA ASN A 232 -4.39 1.34 -4.28
C ASN A 232 -3.79 2.76 -4.23
N LEU A 233 -4.45 3.74 -4.88
CA LEU A 233 -3.97 5.11 -4.87
C LEU A 233 -4.02 5.73 -3.47
N LEU A 234 -5.08 5.49 -2.69
CA LEU A 234 -5.19 5.99 -1.32
C LEU A 234 -4.14 5.36 -0.39
N GLN A 235 -3.87 4.06 -0.52
CA GLN A 235 -2.84 3.37 0.27
C GLN A 235 -1.45 3.92 -0.05
N GLU A 236 -1.08 3.99 -1.34
CA GLU A 236 0.19 4.58 -1.78
C GLU A 236 0.31 6.03 -1.29
N HIS A 237 -0.76 6.82 -1.42
CA HIS A 237 -0.80 8.20 -0.96
C HIS A 237 -0.48 8.33 0.53
N SER A 238 -1.09 7.48 1.36
CA SER A 238 -0.86 7.51 2.81
C SER A 238 0.60 7.27 3.17
N TYR A 239 1.24 6.30 2.51
CA TYR A 239 2.66 6.03 2.74
C TYR A 239 3.58 7.11 2.17
N LEU A 240 3.28 7.68 1.01
CA LEU A 240 4.00 8.82 0.45
C LEU A 240 3.88 10.06 1.36
N ALA A 241 2.74 10.25 2.02
CA ALA A 241 2.52 11.33 2.96
C ALA A 241 3.44 11.14 4.18
N THR A 242 3.47 9.96 4.78
CA THR A 242 4.34 9.71 5.94
C THR A 242 5.83 9.69 5.59
N MET A 243 6.21 9.31 4.36
CA MET A 243 7.58 9.47 3.87
C MET A 243 7.96 10.95 3.69
N THR A 244 7.05 11.76 3.12
CA THR A 244 7.21 13.22 3.02
C THR A 244 7.39 13.86 4.39
N THR A 245 6.51 13.55 5.35
CA THR A 245 6.57 14.15 6.70
C THR A 245 7.79 13.68 7.47
N SER A 246 8.24 12.43 7.28
CA SER A 246 9.49 11.92 7.88
C SER A 246 10.70 12.72 7.38
N ALA A 247 10.78 12.96 6.07
CA ALA A 247 11.85 13.76 5.47
C ALA A 247 11.82 15.21 5.97
N ILE A 248 10.62 15.77 6.19
CA ILE A 248 10.41 17.12 6.74
C ILE A 248 10.88 17.20 8.18
N ALA A 249 10.35 16.33 9.05
CA ALA A 249 10.69 16.29 10.47
C ALA A 249 12.20 16.09 10.71
N ALA A 250 12.86 15.33 9.83
CA ALA A 250 14.29 15.09 9.89
C ALA A 250 15.16 16.14 9.16
N GLY A 251 14.57 17.11 8.46
CA GLY A 251 15.33 18.14 7.72
C GLY A 251 16.07 17.64 6.47
N ARG A 252 15.66 16.52 5.86
CA ARG A 252 16.32 15.89 4.70
C ARG A 252 15.88 16.55 3.37
N SER A 253 16.37 17.75 3.08
CA SER A 253 15.85 18.63 2.02
C SER A 253 15.73 18.02 0.61
N THR A 254 16.72 17.22 0.15
CA THR A 254 16.67 16.57 -1.17
C THR A 254 15.62 15.48 -1.23
N GLU A 255 15.49 14.68 -0.17
CA GLU A 255 14.44 13.67 -0.01
C GLU A 255 13.06 14.33 0.07
N GLN A 256 12.92 15.44 0.81
CA GLN A 256 11.66 16.19 0.90
C GLN A 256 11.16 16.65 -0.46
N ALA A 257 12.05 17.14 -1.34
CA ALA A 257 11.66 17.59 -2.67
C ALA A 257 11.14 16.43 -3.52
N ALA A 258 11.83 15.30 -3.52
CA ALA A 258 11.42 14.11 -4.25
C ALA A 258 10.11 13.50 -3.70
N ALA A 259 9.99 13.39 -2.37
CA ALA A 259 8.81 12.85 -1.71
C ALA A 259 7.57 13.71 -1.97
N ARG A 260 7.70 15.04 -1.90
CA ARG A 260 6.61 15.97 -2.24
C ARG A 260 6.16 15.84 -3.70
N ASN A 261 7.11 15.67 -4.63
CA ASN A 261 6.76 15.46 -6.04
C ASN A 261 6.00 14.15 -6.24
N ALA A 262 6.42 13.07 -5.58
CA ALA A 262 5.73 11.78 -5.63
C ALA A 262 4.31 11.86 -5.02
N LEU A 263 4.19 12.50 -3.84
CA LEU A 263 2.92 12.73 -3.17
C LEU A 263 1.95 13.51 -4.08
N ALA A 264 2.41 14.60 -4.68
CA ALA A 264 1.62 15.41 -5.60
C ALA A 264 1.25 14.64 -6.89
N ALA A 265 2.15 13.81 -7.43
CA ALA A 265 1.86 12.99 -8.59
C ALA A 265 0.76 11.98 -8.31
N ASN A 266 0.80 11.29 -7.16
CA ASN A 266 -0.25 10.38 -6.75
C ASN A 266 -1.58 11.14 -6.45
N ALA A 267 -1.54 12.31 -5.80
CA ALA A 267 -2.72 13.16 -5.62
C ALA A 267 -3.40 13.52 -6.96
N ASN A 268 -2.61 13.86 -7.99
CA ASN A 268 -3.15 14.13 -9.33
C ASN A 268 -3.80 12.89 -9.97
N LEU A 269 -3.32 11.68 -9.68
CA LEU A 269 -3.95 10.44 -10.13
C LEU A 269 -5.31 10.23 -9.45
N LEU A 270 -5.43 10.51 -8.15
CA LEU A 270 -6.71 10.51 -7.43
C LEU A 270 -7.68 11.55 -8.03
N GLY A 271 -7.23 12.78 -8.28
CA GLY A 271 -8.03 13.82 -8.94
C GLY A 271 -8.50 13.42 -10.33
N THR A 272 -7.62 12.78 -11.11
CA THR A 272 -7.95 12.22 -12.43
C THR A 272 -8.99 11.12 -12.32
N LEU A 273 -8.89 10.22 -11.34
CA LEU A 273 -9.86 9.18 -11.08
C LEU A 273 -11.24 9.77 -10.77
N PHE A 274 -11.31 10.79 -9.91
CA PHE A 274 -12.55 11.52 -9.62
C PHE A 274 -13.10 12.26 -10.85
N SER A 275 -12.24 12.93 -11.60
CA SER A 275 -12.62 13.64 -12.84
C SER A 275 -13.25 12.71 -13.87
N ASN A 276 -12.70 11.51 -14.04
CA ASN A 276 -13.21 10.52 -15.00
C ASN A 276 -14.62 10.02 -14.65
N VAL A 277 -14.93 9.90 -13.36
CA VAL A 277 -16.23 9.39 -12.90
C VAL A 277 -17.27 10.50 -12.79
N PHE A 278 -16.91 11.60 -12.12
CA PHE A 278 -17.83 12.67 -11.71
C PHE A 278 -17.74 13.94 -12.58
N GLY A 279 -16.76 14.01 -13.48
CA GLY A 279 -16.53 15.14 -14.37
C GLY A 279 -15.47 16.13 -13.86
N ALA A 280 -14.94 16.93 -14.78
CA ALA A 280 -13.78 17.80 -14.55
C ALA A 280 -13.96 18.78 -13.37
N ALA A 281 -15.16 19.34 -13.19
CA ALA A 281 -15.43 20.27 -12.08
C ALA A 281 -15.27 19.61 -10.70
N VAL A 282 -15.71 18.36 -10.56
CA VAL A 282 -15.54 17.58 -9.33
C VAL A 282 -14.07 17.21 -9.12
N GLY A 283 -13.38 16.80 -10.20
CA GLY A 283 -11.92 16.57 -10.15
C GLY A 283 -11.15 17.79 -9.64
N THR A 284 -11.42 18.98 -10.18
CA THR A 284 -10.77 20.22 -9.72
C THR A 284 -11.06 20.53 -8.25
N ARG A 285 -12.29 20.30 -7.77
CA ARG A 285 -12.62 20.50 -6.35
C ARG A 285 -11.92 19.46 -5.46
N PHE A 286 -11.79 18.22 -5.94
CA PHE A 286 -11.00 17.20 -5.26
C PHE A 286 -9.54 17.64 -5.13
N ASP A 287 -8.90 18.08 -6.22
CA ASP A 287 -7.50 18.53 -6.20
C ASP A 287 -7.28 19.68 -5.20
N GLN A 288 -8.23 20.60 -5.10
CA GLN A 288 -8.16 21.71 -4.13
C GLN A 288 -8.23 21.21 -2.68
N VAL A 289 -9.19 20.34 -2.36
CA VAL A 289 -9.37 19.83 -1.00
C VAL A 289 -8.21 18.93 -0.59
N TRP A 290 -7.79 18.04 -1.50
CA TRP A 290 -6.71 17.08 -1.25
C TRP A 290 -5.34 17.78 -1.19
N GLY A 291 -5.07 18.73 -2.09
CA GLY A 291 -3.85 19.53 -2.05
C GLY A 291 -3.76 20.41 -0.80
N ALA A 292 -4.88 20.95 -0.31
CA ALA A 292 -4.91 21.68 0.96
C ALA A 292 -4.55 20.77 2.15
N ARG A 293 -5.09 19.54 2.19
CA ARG A 293 -4.70 18.54 3.20
C ARG A 293 -3.20 18.28 3.18
N ASP A 294 -2.62 18.02 2.02
CA ASP A 294 -1.19 17.69 1.91
C ASP A 294 -0.31 18.87 2.35
N ALA A 295 -0.71 20.10 2.04
CA ALA A 295 -0.03 21.29 2.51
C ALA A 295 -0.05 21.41 4.04
N GLU A 296 -1.18 21.13 4.69
CA GLU A 296 -1.28 21.19 6.16
C GLU A 296 -0.50 20.06 6.85
N LEU A 297 -0.41 18.86 6.25
CA LEU A 297 0.47 17.80 6.75
C LEU A 297 1.96 18.23 6.73
N VAL A 298 2.37 18.93 5.66
CA VAL A 298 3.72 19.49 5.54
C VAL A 298 3.98 20.54 6.63
N VAL A 299 3.02 21.43 6.89
CA VAL A 299 3.12 22.43 7.96
C VAL A 299 3.21 21.76 9.33
N TYR A 300 2.33 20.78 9.61
CA TYR A 300 2.28 20.08 10.90
C TYR A 300 3.59 19.33 11.21
N ALA A 301 4.16 18.65 10.20
CA ALA A 301 5.41 17.91 10.31
C ALA A 301 6.65 18.81 10.51
N GLY A 302 6.57 20.06 10.06
CA GLY A 302 7.67 21.01 10.09
C GLY A 302 8.04 21.55 11.49
N ASN A 303 9.02 22.44 11.48
CA ASN A 303 9.51 23.14 12.69
C ASN A 303 8.70 24.41 13.01
N ALA A 304 7.43 24.47 12.61
CA ALA A 304 6.54 25.59 12.92
C ALA A 304 6.36 25.75 14.43
N ASP A 305 5.98 26.95 14.90
CA ASP A 305 5.63 27.14 16.30
C ASP A 305 4.35 26.38 16.70
N ALA A 306 4.08 26.29 18.01
CA ALA A 306 2.94 25.54 18.53
C ALA A 306 1.60 26.08 18.00
N THR A 307 1.47 27.39 17.82
CA THR A 307 0.24 28.03 17.32
C THR A 307 -0.02 27.65 15.87
N THR A 308 1.00 27.74 15.02
CA THR A 308 0.92 27.38 13.60
C THR A 308 0.64 25.90 13.44
N ARG A 309 1.28 25.05 14.25
CA ARG A 309 1.01 23.61 14.24
C ARG A 309 -0.42 23.28 14.68
N GLN A 310 -0.93 23.95 15.71
CA GLN A 310 -2.33 23.80 16.12
C GLN A 310 -3.28 24.24 15.00
N GLY A 311 -2.99 25.35 14.31
CA GLY A 311 -3.79 25.80 13.16
C GLY A 311 -3.80 24.79 12.01
N ALA A 312 -2.69 24.12 11.74
CA ALA A 312 -2.63 23.03 10.76
C ALA A 312 -3.47 21.82 11.20
N LEU A 313 -3.40 21.44 12.48
CA LEU A 313 -4.22 20.37 13.05
C LEU A 313 -5.72 20.69 12.99
N ASP A 314 -6.11 21.93 13.29
CA ASP A 314 -7.50 22.39 13.21
C ASP A 314 -7.99 22.36 11.74
N SER A 315 -7.13 22.74 10.79
CA SER A 315 -7.43 22.68 9.36
C SER A 315 -7.60 21.24 8.87
N LEU A 316 -6.74 20.31 9.31
CA LEU A 316 -6.83 18.89 8.97
C LEU A 316 -8.06 18.22 9.58
N SER A 317 -8.31 18.42 10.88
CA SER A 317 -9.38 17.73 11.62
C SER A 317 -10.77 18.35 11.47
N GLY A 318 -10.82 19.63 11.06
CA GLY A 318 -12.05 20.40 10.83
C GLY A 318 -12.31 20.67 9.36
N ALA A 319 -11.52 21.58 8.77
CA ALA A 319 -11.78 22.10 7.43
C ALA A 319 -11.68 21.03 6.33
N PHE A 320 -10.58 20.25 6.30
CA PHE A 320 -10.41 19.16 5.35
C PHE A 320 -11.52 18.11 5.51
N VAL A 321 -11.76 17.62 6.73
CA VAL A 321 -12.80 16.60 6.99
C VAL A 321 -14.16 17.05 6.47
N SER A 322 -14.57 18.28 6.78
CA SER A 322 -15.86 18.81 6.32
C SER A 322 -15.91 19.00 4.80
N GLN A 323 -14.88 19.59 4.19
CA GLN A 323 -14.85 19.84 2.74
C GLN A 323 -14.80 18.54 1.94
N PHE A 324 -14.00 17.57 2.38
CA PHE A 324 -13.90 16.25 1.76
C PHE A 324 -15.21 15.48 1.88
N ALA A 325 -15.79 15.44 3.09
CA ALA A 325 -17.05 14.74 3.31
C ALA A 325 -18.19 15.35 2.48
N GLY A 326 -18.31 16.68 2.45
CA GLY A 326 -19.29 17.38 1.64
C GLY A 326 -19.11 17.13 0.14
N LEU A 327 -17.87 17.21 -0.38
CA LEU A 327 -17.58 16.93 -1.79
C LEU A 327 -18.02 15.52 -2.19
N VAL A 328 -17.66 14.52 -1.40
CA VAL A 328 -18.00 13.12 -1.69
C VAL A 328 -19.49 12.88 -1.51
N HIS A 329 -20.12 13.46 -0.48
CA HIS A 329 -21.57 13.38 -0.28
C HIS A 329 -22.32 13.93 -1.50
N GLU A 330 -22.01 15.14 -1.96
CA GLU A 330 -22.59 15.74 -3.16
C GLU A 330 -22.40 14.83 -4.40
N SER A 331 -21.24 14.18 -4.50
CA SER A 331 -20.87 13.34 -5.65
C SER A 331 -21.48 11.94 -5.63
N THR A 332 -21.75 11.37 -4.45
CA THR A 332 -22.05 9.93 -4.28
C THR A 332 -23.29 9.62 -3.43
N ASP A 333 -23.89 10.60 -2.75
CA ASP A 333 -24.96 10.45 -1.77
C ASP A 333 -24.59 9.60 -0.53
N VAL A 334 -23.30 9.35 -0.29
CA VAL A 334 -22.82 8.68 0.94
C VAL A 334 -23.13 9.54 2.17
N GLY A 335 -23.41 8.92 3.33
CA GLY A 335 -23.69 9.66 4.56
C GLY A 335 -22.49 10.49 5.02
N GLU A 336 -22.69 11.82 5.13
CA GLU A 336 -21.62 12.76 5.45
C GLU A 336 -20.97 12.49 6.83
N GLU A 337 -21.75 12.08 7.82
CA GLU A 337 -21.24 11.76 9.16
C GLU A 337 -20.34 10.51 9.15
N GLN A 338 -20.73 9.47 8.41
CA GLN A 338 -19.96 8.24 8.30
C GLN A 338 -18.60 8.52 7.65
N LEU A 339 -18.59 9.31 6.58
CA LEU A 339 -17.37 9.69 5.90
C LEU A 339 -16.51 10.65 6.74
N SER A 340 -17.13 11.61 7.42
CA SER A 340 -16.44 12.53 8.33
C SER A 340 -15.76 11.79 9.48
N SER A 341 -16.43 10.77 10.04
CA SER A 341 -15.87 9.93 11.09
C SER A 341 -14.64 9.15 10.61
N ALA A 342 -14.74 8.50 9.45
CA ALA A 342 -13.63 7.76 8.86
C ALA A 342 -12.43 8.67 8.49
N ALA A 343 -12.70 9.83 7.86
CA ALA A 343 -11.68 10.81 7.52
C ALA A 343 -10.98 11.38 8.76
N ARG A 344 -11.72 11.65 9.83
CA ARG A 344 -11.15 12.15 11.09
C ARG A 344 -10.26 11.09 11.75
N ALA A 345 -10.68 9.82 11.77
CA ALA A 345 -9.86 8.73 12.29
C ALA A 345 -8.55 8.59 11.50
N GLN A 346 -8.62 8.60 10.16
CA GLN A 346 -7.44 8.55 9.29
C GLN A 346 -6.48 9.72 9.53
N VAL A 347 -7.01 10.94 9.70
CA VAL A 347 -6.21 12.12 10.07
C VAL A 347 -5.55 11.91 11.44
N THR A 348 -6.28 11.43 12.45
CA THR A 348 -5.73 11.16 13.78
C THR A 348 -4.57 10.15 13.72
N ASP A 349 -4.75 9.03 12.99
CA ASP A 349 -3.69 8.02 12.83
C ASP A 349 -2.47 8.60 12.12
N THR A 350 -2.68 9.42 11.08
CA THR A 350 -1.58 10.09 10.36
C THR A 350 -0.83 11.08 11.26
N ILE A 351 -1.55 11.86 12.08
CA ILE A 351 -0.95 12.80 13.02
C ILE A 351 -0.10 12.06 14.07
N HIS A 352 -0.57 10.90 14.55
CA HIS A 352 0.18 10.08 15.49
C HIS A 352 1.55 9.68 14.92
N VAL A 353 1.58 9.22 13.67
CA VAL A 353 2.82 8.91 12.94
C VAL A 353 3.74 10.13 12.84
N ILE A 354 3.20 11.30 12.49
CA ILE A 354 4.00 12.52 12.36
C ILE A 354 4.59 12.96 13.70
N ASP A 355 3.83 12.84 14.79
CA ASP A 355 4.34 13.18 16.12
C ASP A 355 5.46 12.23 16.57
N GLU A 356 5.37 10.94 16.26
CA GLU A 356 6.46 10.00 16.48
C GLU A 356 7.71 10.33 15.64
N GLN A 357 7.54 10.68 14.36
CA GLN A 357 8.64 11.11 13.49
C GLN A 357 9.33 12.35 14.04
N ARG A 358 8.57 13.35 14.51
CA ARG A 358 9.08 14.58 15.11
C ARG A 358 9.78 14.31 16.44
N ALA A 359 9.24 13.40 17.24
CA ALA A 359 9.84 12.96 18.51
C ALA A 359 11.03 12.02 18.31
N LYS A 360 11.29 11.55 17.08
CA LYS A 360 12.25 10.48 16.76
C LYS A 360 11.98 9.20 17.56
N SER A 361 10.71 8.92 17.82
CA SER A 361 10.24 7.69 18.45
C SER A 361 10.05 6.62 17.38
N ALA A 362 10.87 5.57 17.41
CA ALA A 362 10.78 4.48 16.44
C ALA A 362 10.01 3.26 16.96
N THR A 363 9.62 3.26 18.24
CA THR A 363 9.07 2.08 18.92
C THR A 363 7.80 1.54 18.25
N ASN A 364 6.83 2.41 17.96
CA ASN A 364 5.56 2.03 17.32
C ASN A 364 5.41 2.59 15.90
N LEU A 365 6.35 3.43 15.44
CA LEU A 365 6.30 4.15 14.18
C LEU A 365 5.83 3.32 12.99
N ALA A 366 6.40 2.12 12.81
CA ALA A 366 6.01 1.26 11.71
C ALA A 366 4.54 0.80 11.85
N ALA A 367 4.13 0.35 13.04
CA ALA A 367 2.78 -0.14 13.30
C ALA A 367 1.72 0.97 13.16
N ASP A 368 2.03 2.17 13.64
CA ASP A 368 1.15 3.34 13.50
C ASP A 368 1.09 3.82 12.04
N ASP A 369 2.20 3.78 11.31
CA ASP A 369 2.25 4.10 9.86
C ASP A 369 1.39 3.13 9.04
N HIS A 370 1.46 1.84 9.35
CA HIS A 370 0.59 0.82 8.79
C HIS A 370 -0.89 1.03 9.14
N THR A 371 -1.18 1.42 10.39
CA THR A 371 -2.55 1.73 10.83
C THR A 371 -3.12 2.93 10.05
N ALA A 372 -2.33 3.99 9.88
CA ALA A 372 -2.73 5.18 9.13
C ALA A 372 -3.02 4.87 7.64
N ALA A 373 -2.24 3.98 7.02
CA ALA A 373 -2.48 3.50 5.66
C ALA A 373 -3.73 2.62 5.58
N ALA A 374 -3.90 1.66 6.51
CA ALA A 374 -5.06 0.79 6.56
C ALA A 374 -6.38 1.56 6.81
N ALA A 375 -6.33 2.69 7.52
CA ALA A 375 -7.47 3.58 7.74
C ALA A 375 -8.00 4.25 6.46
N MET A 376 -7.27 4.20 5.34
CA MET A 376 -7.77 4.62 4.04
C MET A 376 -8.79 3.67 3.43
N ASN A 377 -8.66 2.36 3.68
CA ASN A 377 -9.53 1.33 3.10
C ASN A 377 -11.02 1.55 3.38
N PRO A 378 -11.49 1.83 4.62
CA PRO A 378 -12.90 2.12 4.84
C PRO A 378 -13.39 3.38 4.12
N ILE A 379 -12.53 4.38 3.89
CA ILE A 379 -12.88 5.59 3.13
C ILE A 379 -13.07 5.22 1.64
N GLY A 380 -12.11 4.49 1.06
CA GLY A 380 -12.18 4.01 -0.31
C GLY A 380 -13.40 3.13 -0.55
N ASP A 381 -13.68 2.19 0.36
CA ASP A 381 -14.86 1.31 0.32
C ASP A 381 -16.19 2.09 0.33
N LEU A 382 -16.31 3.12 1.18
CA LEU A 382 -17.51 3.97 1.23
C LEU A 382 -17.73 4.72 -0.08
N ILE A 383 -16.67 5.32 -0.62
CA ILE A 383 -16.72 6.06 -1.88
C ILE A 383 -17.07 5.10 -3.02
N ALA A 384 -16.35 3.99 -3.15
CA ALA A 384 -16.55 3.01 -4.21
C ALA A 384 -17.99 2.48 -4.23
N THR A 385 -18.50 2.05 -3.07
CA THR A 385 -19.84 1.49 -2.94
C THR A 385 -20.91 2.52 -3.30
N ALA A 386 -20.83 3.74 -2.75
CA ALA A 386 -21.81 4.78 -3.00
C ALA A 386 -21.78 5.26 -4.47
N THR A 387 -20.58 5.34 -5.06
CA THR A 387 -20.40 5.72 -6.46
C THR A 387 -21.07 4.74 -7.42
N VAL A 388 -20.83 3.43 -7.22
CA VAL A 388 -21.40 2.38 -8.07
C VAL A 388 -22.92 2.34 -7.94
N ALA A 389 -23.45 2.56 -6.74
CA ALA A 389 -24.88 2.66 -6.49
C ALA A 389 -25.53 3.87 -7.17
N LYS A 390 -24.90 5.05 -7.12
CA LYS A 390 -25.44 6.30 -7.69
C LYS A 390 -25.27 6.39 -9.21
N LEU A 391 -24.17 5.85 -9.75
CA LEU A 391 -23.79 5.99 -11.16
C LEU A 391 -23.63 4.64 -11.89
N PRO A 392 -24.61 3.70 -11.82
CA PRO A 392 -24.45 2.36 -12.38
C PRO A 392 -24.18 2.38 -13.90
N GLY A 393 -24.72 3.37 -14.63
CA GLY A 393 -24.51 3.53 -16.07
C GLY A 393 -23.07 3.86 -16.47
N LYS A 394 -22.24 4.40 -15.56
CA LYS A 394 -20.81 4.64 -15.82
C LYS A 394 -19.99 3.35 -15.86
N PHE A 395 -20.50 2.29 -15.21
CA PHE A 395 -19.80 1.01 -15.05
C PHE A 395 -20.38 -0.11 -15.92
N ALA A 396 -21.42 0.18 -16.71
CA ALA A 396 -22.01 -0.80 -17.62
C ALA A 396 -20.97 -1.32 -18.66
N PRO A 397 -21.03 -2.62 -19.03
CA PRO A 397 -20.28 -3.14 -20.17
C PRO A 397 -20.63 -2.31 -21.42
N GLY A 398 -19.59 -1.87 -22.14
CA GLY A 398 -19.73 -1.04 -23.34
C GLY A 398 -20.08 -1.85 -24.57
#